data_AF-A0A1B7ULV0-F1
#
_entry.id   AF-A0A1B7ULV0-F1
#
_cell.length_a   1.000
_cell.length_b   1.000
_cell.length_c   1.000
_cell.angle_alpha   90.00
_cell.angle_beta   90.00
_cell.angle_gamma   90.00
#
_symmetry.space_group_name_H-M   'P 1'
#
loop_
_entity.id
_entity.type
_entity.pdbx_description
1 polymer ?
#
loop_
_entity_poly.entity_id
_entity_poly.type
_entity_poly.pdbx_seq_one_letter_code
_entity_poly.pdbx_strand_id
1 'polypeptide(L)'
;MLLYKYRAIDDLWQSLDIVFNNRVWCSKWGSLNDPLEGRYYSSLGSDFDNHVNGKRDEWRICALSKSIDNFLLWSHYASSHKGIAIEIDIPEHHIDLAKIVYSPFGPMFTHVSDSLKGQRNLLEIKTKEWEYEEEYRIICKDEFFQIPNPIKKIYLGPRVPHERSLILRQILPPNIQLIKMKINDYQGTVVPEI
;
A
#
# COMPACT_ATOMS: atom_id res chain seq x y z
N MET A 1 -2.15 -14.72 -0.93
CA MET A 1 -3.33 -13.85 -1.07
C MET A 1 -2.96 -12.73 -2.01
N LEU A 2 -3.91 -12.25 -2.81
CA LEU A 2 -3.64 -11.20 -3.79
C LEU A 2 -3.90 -9.82 -3.20
N LEU A 3 -2.91 -8.95 -3.31
CA LEU A 3 -2.93 -7.55 -2.92
C LEU A 3 -2.43 -6.69 -4.08
N TYR A 4 -2.80 -5.42 -4.09
CA TYR A 4 -2.57 -4.52 -5.22
C TYR A 4 -1.76 -3.30 -4.79
N LYS A 5 -0.66 -3.05 -5.50
CA LYS A 5 0.09 -1.80 -5.41
C LYS A 5 -0.32 -0.87 -6.54
N TYR A 6 -1.05 0.18 -6.21
CA TYR A 6 -1.39 1.26 -7.14
C TYR A 6 -0.21 2.18 -7.36
N ARG A 7 0.02 2.57 -8.62
CA ARG A 7 1.13 3.44 -9.03
C ARG A 7 0.71 4.39 -10.15
N ALA A 8 1.19 5.62 -10.10
CA ALA A 8 1.22 6.48 -11.27
C ALA A 8 2.16 5.91 -12.34
N ILE A 9 1.74 5.94 -13.61
CA ILE A 9 2.56 5.44 -14.73
C ILE A 9 3.73 6.39 -15.05
N ASP A 10 3.60 7.68 -14.71
CA ASP A 10 4.64 8.68 -14.98
C ASP A 10 5.91 8.43 -14.14
N ASP A 11 5.76 7.74 -13.00
CA ASP A 11 6.89 7.20 -12.22
C ASP A 11 7.09 5.71 -12.53
N LEU A 12 7.52 5.46 -13.77
CA LEU A 12 7.68 4.11 -14.30
C LEU A 12 8.79 3.35 -13.58
N TRP A 13 9.88 4.01 -13.15
CA TRP A 13 11.05 3.34 -12.57
C TRP A 13 10.74 2.55 -11.31
N GLN A 14 9.94 3.12 -10.39
CA GLN A 14 9.53 2.38 -9.19
C GLN A 14 8.63 1.18 -9.53
N SER A 15 7.80 1.30 -10.58
CA SER A 15 6.97 0.18 -11.04
C SER A 15 7.81 -0.93 -11.68
N LEU A 16 8.85 -0.56 -12.44
CA LEU A 16 9.79 -1.51 -13.02
C LEU A 16 10.67 -2.17 -11.96
N ASP A 17 11.08 -1.46 -10.91
CA ASP A 17 11.81 -2.06 -9.77
C ASP A 17 11.00 -3.19 -9.14
N ILE A 18 9.69 -2.99 -8.95
CA ILE A 18 8.80 -4.02 -8.43
C ILE A 18 8.79 -5.26 -9.32
N VAL A 19 8.70 -5.06 -10.64
CA VAL A 19 8.62 -6.16 -11.60
C VAL A 19 9.95 -6.90 -11.75
N PHE A 20 11.05 -6.19 -11.94
CA PHE A 20 12.34 -6.79 -12.31
C PHE A 20 13.16 -7.24 -11.11
N ASN A 21 13.03 -6.56 -9.96
CA ASN A 21 13.72 -6.95 -8.73
C ASN A 21 12.81 -7.71 -7.76
N ASN A 22 11.54 -7.90 -8.12
CA ASN A 22 10.55 -8.63 -7.34
C ASN A 22 10.46 -8.15 -5.88
N ARG A 23 10.51 -6.83 -5.66
CA ARG A 23 10.58 -6.20 -4.33
C ARG A 23 9.72 -4.96 -4.27
N VAL A 24 9.28 -4.55 -3.09
CA VAL A 24 8.59 -3.26 -2.90
C VAL A 24 9.40 -2.36 -1.97
N TRP A 25 9.37 -1.06 -2.25
CA TRP A 25 9.90 -0.04 -1.35
C TRP A 25 9.01 0.13 -0.12
N CYS A 26 9.63 0.21 1.05
CA CYS A 26 8.99 0.45 2.34
C CYS A 26 9.45 1.82 2.88
N SER A 27 8.52 2.77 3.00
CA SER A 27 8.81 4.13 3.46
C SER A 27 8.75 4.25 4.98
N LYS A 28 9.42 5.26 5.54
CA LYS A 28 9.18 5.66 6.94
C LYS A 28 7.76 6.20 7.09
N TRP A 29 7.20 6.06 8.29
CA TRP A 29 5.83 6.51 8.59
C TRP A 29 5.60 7.99 8.29
N GLY A 30 6.60 8.86 8.53
CA GLY A 30 6.50 10.30 8.27
C GLY A 30 6.45 10.70 6.79
N SER A 31 6.57 9.75 5.86
CA SER A 31 6.46 9.99 4.40
C SER A 31 5.16 9.46 3.81
N LEU A 32 4.27 8.94 4.64
CA LEU A 32 2.97 8.45 4.19
C LEU A 32 2.00 9.62 3.94
N ASN A 33 0.93 9.36 3.20
CA ASN A 33 0.07 10.42 2.65
C ASN A 33 -1.02 10.90 3.62
N ASP A 34 -1.39 10.11 4.63
CA ASP A 34 -2.32 10.53 5.67
C ASP A 34 -1.52 11.21 6.81
N PRO A 35 -1.70 12.53 7.05
CA PRO A 35 -0.95 13.23 8.08
C PRO A 35 -1.26 12.77 9.51
N LEU A 36 -2.35 12.01 9.72
CA LEU A 36 -2.75 11.47 11.02
C LEU A 36 -2.21 10.06 11.29
N GLU A 37 -1.70 9.37 10.28
CA GLU A 37 -1.30 7.98 10.44
C GLU A 37 -0.01 7.81 11.25
N GLY A 38 0.05 6.74 12.04
CA GLY A 38 1.15 6.47 12.96
C GLY A 38 1.22 7.40 14.17
N ARG A 39 0.33 8.40 14.31
CA ARG A 39 0.25 9.28 15.50
C ARG A 39 -0.40 8.58 16.69
N TYR A 40 -0.10 9.07 17.88
CA TYR A 40 -0.70 8.64 19.15
C TYR A 40 -0.82 9.81 20.12
N TYR A 41 -1.61 9.62 21.17
CA TYR A 41 -1.70 10.53 22.30
C TYR A 41 -1.20 9.85 23.57
N SER A 42 -0.50 10.58 24.43
CA SER A 42 -0.06 10.07 25.73
C SER A 42 -0.09 11.15 26.81
N SER A 43 -0.32 10.73 28.05
CA SER A 43 -0.19 11.54 29.26
C SER A 43 1.08 11.19 30.07
N LEU A 44 2.00 10.41 29.49
CA LEU A 44 3.15 9.82 30.19
C LEU A 44 4.44 10.66 30.11
N GLY A 45 4.39 11.79 29.39
CA GLY A 45 5.50 12.76 29.30
C GLY A 45 6.51 12.47 28.19
N SER A 46 7.42 13.43 27.99
CA SER A 46 8.32 13.49 26.84
C SER A 46 9.27 12.30 26.70
N ASP A 47 9.74 11.73 27.82
CA ASP A 47 10.69 10.61 27.78
C ASP A 47 10.04 9.34 27.23
N PHE A 48 8.78 9.09 27.63
CA PHE A 48 7.97 8.02 27.05
C PHE A 48 7.75 8.26 25.56
N ASP A 49 7.36 9.48 25.20
CA ASP A 49 7.07 9.82 23.80
C ASP A 49 8.31 9.65 22.91
N ASN A 50 9.47 10.12 23.37
CA ASN A 50 10.76 9.95 22.69
C ASN A 50 11.11 8.47 22.49
N HIS A 51 10.87 7.64 23.51
CA HIS A 51 11.10 6.20 23.41
C HIS A 51 10.20 5.55 22.35
N VAL A 52 8.89 5.85 22.37
CA VAL A 52 7.92 5.32 21.40
C VAL A 52 8.26 5.79 19.99
N ASN A 53 8.59 7.08 19.82
CA ASN A 53 8.99 7.65 18.53
C ASN A 53 10.24 6.97 17.98
N GLY A 54 11.30 6.82 18.80
CA GLY A 54 12.52 6.15 18.40
C GLY A 54 12.29 4.71 17.94
N LYS A 55 11.39 3.98 18.61
CA LYS A 55 11.00 2.61 18.20
C LYS A 55 10.15 2.58 16.93
N ARG A 56 9.23 3.53 16.76
CA ARG A 56 8.41 3.64 15.53
C ARG A 56 9.28 3.95 14.31
N ASP A 57 10.31 4.76 14.48
CA ASP A 57 11.24 5.16 13.40
C ASP A 57 12.15 4.02 12.92
N GLU A 58 12.25 2.91 13.66
CA GLU A 58 12.93 1.69 13.22
C GLU A 58 12.15 0.94 12.12
N TRP A 59 10.85 1.20 11.99
CA TRP A 59 9.96 0.50 11.07
C TRP A 59 9.72 1.27 9.78
N ARG A 60 9.49 0.51 8.72
CA ARG A 60 9.15 0.96 7.38
C ARG A 60 7.92 0.23 6.88
N ILE A 61 7.18 0.88 5.97
CA ILE A 61 5.82 0.53 5.60
C ILE A 61 5.67 0.53 4.09
N CYS A 62 5.06 -0.52 3.54
CA CYS A 62 4.48 -0.49 2.20
C CYS A 62 2.99 -0.77 2.28
N ALA A 63 2.17 0.23 1.93
CA ALA A 63 0.73 0.11 1.81
C ALA A 63 0.32 -0.63 0.52
N LEU A 64 -0.55 -1.61 0.66
CA LEU A 64 -1.19 -2.40 -0.40
C LEU A 64 -2.70 -2.43 -0.16
N SER A 65 -3.50 -2.60 -1.20
CA SER A 65 -4.95 -2.76 -1.07
C SER A 65 -5.39 -4.17 -1.42
N LYS A 66 -6.45 -4.67 -0.79
CA LYS A 66 -7.15 -5.88 -1.22
C LYS A 66 -8.13 -5.62 -2.38
N SER A 67 -8.61 -4.39 -2.54
CA SER A 67 -9.53 -4.03 -3.62
C SER A 67 -8.77 -3.65 -4.88
N ILE A 68 -9.17 -4.23 -6.01
CA ILE A 68 -8.73 -3.83 -7.35
C ILE A 68 -9.78 -2.97 -8.05
N ASP A 69 -11.03 -3.02 -7.61
CA ASP A 69 -12.20 -2.45 -8.25
C ASP A 69 -12.69 -1.13 -7.63
N ASN A 70 -12.11 -0.72 -6.50
CA ASN A 70 -12.44 0.55 -5.86
C ASN A 70 -11.99 1.74 -6.72
N PHE A 71 -12.96 2.46 -7.25
CA PHE A 71 -12.74 3.62 -8.13
C PHE A 71 -11.94 4.76 -7.47
N LEU A 72 -12.08 4.97 -6.14
CA LEU A 72 -11.34 6.00 -5.41
C LEU A 72 -9.85 5.67 -5.34
N LEU A 73 -9.47 4.39 -5.18
CA LEU A 73 -8.06 3.99 -5.21
C LEU A 73 -7.40 4.30 -6.56
N TRP A 74 -8.12 4.05 -7.66
CA TRP A 74 -7.64 4.43 -8.98
C TRP A 74 -7.54 5.96 -9.16
N SER A 75 -8.45 6.72 -8.55
CA SER A 75 -8.42 8.18 -8.55
C SER A 75 -7.20 8.71 -7.80
N HIS A 76 -6.97 8.22 -6.58
CA HIS A 76 -5.97 8.73 -5.64
C HIS A 76 -4.55 8.24 -5.98
N TYR A 77 -4.39 6.94 -6.23
CA TYR A 77 -3.07 6.31 -6.27
C TYR A 77 -2.63 5.84 -7.66
N ALA A 78 -3.54 5.81 -8.64
CA ALA A 78 -3.21 5.52 -10.03
C ALA A 78 -3.39 6.74 -10.93
N SER A 79 -2.90 7.91 -10.49
CA SER A 79 -2.81 9.13 -11.30
C SER A 79 -4.14 9.49 -11.99
N SER A 80 -5.23 9.49 -11.22
CA SER A 80 -6.59 9.74 -11.75
C SER A 80 -6.96 8.79 -12.91
N HIS A 81 -6.81 7.48 -12.68
CA HIS A 81 -7.08 6.39 -13.63
C HIS A 81 -6.10 6.25 -14.80
N LYS A 82 -5.00 7.03 -14.83
CA LYS A 82 -3.95 6.96 -15.88
C LYS A 82 -2.77 6.08 -15.47
N GLY A 83 -2.80 5.53 -14.26
CA GLY A 83 -1.76 4.68 -13.68
C GLY A 83 -2.04 3.19 -13.87
N ILE A 84 -1.38 2.41 -13.04
CA ILE A 84 -1.46 0.95 -13.02
C ILE A 84 -1.74 0.44 -11.60
N ALA A 85 -2.16 -0.82 -11.49
CA ALA A 85 -2.13 -1.59 -10.26
C ALA A 85 -1.35 -2.89 -10.50
N ILE A 86 -0.38 -3.18 -9.64
CA ILE A 86 0.46 -4.38 -9.73
C ILE A 86 -0.07 -5.42 -8.76
N GLU A 87 -0.37 -6.63 -9.24
CA GLU A 87 -0.82 -7.76 -8.42
C GLU A 87 0.37 -8.40 -7.71
N ILE A 88 0.30 -8.47 -6.39
CA ILE A 88 1.32 -9.03 -5.51
C ILE A 88 0.70 -10.19 -4.73
N ASP A 89 1.29 -11.38 -4.84
CA ASP A 89 0.86 -12.57 -4.10
C ASP A 89 1.75 -12.77 -2.87
N ILE A 90 1.19 -12.54 -1.69
CA ILE A 90 1.87 -12.68 -0.39
C ILE A 90 1.10 -13.70 0.46
N PRO A 91 1.75 -14.68 1.12
CA PRO A 91 1.07 -15.55 2.07
C PRO A 91 0.32 -14.75 3.14
N GLU A 92 -0.94 -15.11 3.41
CA GLU A 92 -1.80 -14.35 4.35
C GLU A 92 -1.23 -14.31 5.77
N HIS A 93 -0.46 -15.33 6.15
CA HIS A 93 0.20 -15.43 7.45
C HIS A 93 1.68 -15.01 7.42
N HIS A 94 2.09 -14.21 6.41
CA HIS A 94 3.45 -13.70 6.36
C HIS A 94 3.73 -12.78 7.57
N ILE A 95 4.88 -12.95 8.23
CA ILE A 95 5.20 -12.28 9.50
C ILE A 95 5.21 -10.75 9.41
N ASP A 96 5.63 -10.21 8.27
CA ASP A 96 5.67 -8.76 8.02
C ASP A 96 4.35 -8.20 7.47
N LEU A 97 3.37 -9.04 7.15
CA LEU A 97 2.09 -8.59 6.60
C LEU A 97 1.09 -8.35 7.74
N ALA A 98 0.51 -7.15 7.78
CA ALA A 98 -0.50 -6.76 8.74
C ALA A 98 -1.75 -6.23 8.03
N LYS A 99 -2.92 -6.69 8.46
CA LYS A 99 -4.20 -6.10 8.05
C LYS A 99 -4.47 -4.85 8.88
N ILE A 100 -4.89 -3.77 8.23
CA ILE A 100 -5.16 -2.52 8.93
C ILE A 100 -6.47 -2.56 9.71
N VAL A 101 -6.38 -2.03 10.93
CA VAL A 101 -7.50 -1.83 11.84
C VAL A 101 -7.95 -0.38 11.73
N TYR A 102 -9.17 -0.20 11.22
CA TYR A 102 -9.76 1.12 11.06
C TYR A 102 -10.49 1.55 12.33
N SER A 103 -10.17 2.74 12.83
CA SER A 103 -10.73 3.27 14.08
C SER A 103 -11.11 4.74 13.91
N PRO A 104 -12.25 5.19 14.48
CA PRO A 104 -12.58 6.62 14.54
C PRO A 104 -11.70 7.40 15.53
N PHE A 105 -10.97 6.70 16.40
CA PHE A 105 -10.10 7.30 17.40
C PHE A 105 -8.65 6.83 17.21
N GLY A 106 -7.71 7.77 17.36
CA GLY A 106 -6.29 7.46 17.37
C GLY A 106 -5.89 6.67 18.63
N PRO A 107 -4.75 5.96 18.60
CA PRO A 107 -4.21 5.26 19.76
C PRO A 107 -3.94 6.20 20.94
N MET A 108 -4.27 5.76 22.15
CA MET A 108 -4.00 6.48 23.40
C MET A 108 -3.24 5.59 24.37
N PHE A 109 -2.10 6.08 24.86
CA PHE A 109 -1.28 5.40 25.87
C PHE A 109 -1.50 6.03 27.24
N THR A 110 -2.03 5.23 28.18
CA THR A 110 -2.27 5.65 29.58
C THR A 110 -1.34 4.95 30.56
N HIS A 111 -0.67 3.86 30.16
CA HIS A 111 0.29 3.14 30.98
C HIS A 111 1.60 2.87 30.23
N VAL A 112 2.74 2.94 30.93
CA VAL A 112 4.06 2.65 30.34
C VAL A 112 4.13 1.23 29.76
N SER A 113 3.43 0.27 30.37
CA SER A 113 3.32 -1.11 29.88
C SER A 113 2.67 -1.22 28.50
N ASP A 114 1.92 -0.21 28.05
CA ASP A 114 1.30 -0.23 26.72
C ASP A 114 2.34 -0.14 25.60
N SER A 115 3.53 0.40 25.88
CA SER A 115 4.67 0.34 24.95
C SER A 115 5.11 -1.09 24.67
N LEU A 116 4.90 -2.04 25.60
CA LEU A 116 5.28 -3.45 25.44
C LEU A 116 4.31 -4.20 24.52
N LYS A 117 3.10 -3.67 24.28
CA LYS A 117 2.11 -4.28 23.38
C LYS A 117 2.44 -4.10 21.89
N GLY A 118 3.55 -3.46 21.57
CA GLY A 118 4.15 -3.40 20.25
C GLY A 118 3.93 -2.06 19.56
N GLN A 119 4.98 -1.25 19.46
CA GLN A 119 4.97 0.02 18.71
C GLN A 119 4.68 -0.20 17.22
N ARG A 120 4.87 -1.43 16.73
CA ARG A 120 4.41 -1.90 15.42
C ARG A 120 2.90 -1.67 15.23
N ASN A 121 2.08 -1.88 16.27
CA ASN A 121 0.62 -1.75 16.19
C ASN A 121 0.17 -0.31 15.89
N LEU A 122 0.97 0.71 16.24
CA LEU A 122 0.67 2.10 15.87
C LEU A 122 0.61 2.29 14.35
N LEU A 123 1.37 1.46 13.62
CA LEU A 123 1.43 1.47 12.17
C LEU A 123 0.35 0.57 11.55
N GLU A 124 -0.40 -0.17 12.36
CA GLU A 124 -1.49 -1.06 11.94
C GLU A 124 -2.87 -0.41 12.10
N ILE A 125 -2.91 0.83 12.60
CA ILE A 125 -4.14 1.59 12.83
C ILE A 125 -4.23 2.75 11.84
N LYS A 126 -5.42 2.93 11.26
CA LYS A 126 -5.74 4.06 10.36
C LYS A 126 -7.12 4.61 10.68
N THR A 127 -7.36 5.86 10.32
CA THR A 127 -8.67 6.47 10.58
C THR A 127 -9.76 5.85 9.70
N LYS A 128 -10.99 5.83 10.20
CA LYS A 128 -12.12 5.14 9.57
C LYS A 128 -12.48 5.72 8.18
N GLU A 129 -12.14 6.97 7.92
CA GLU A 129 -12.35 7.62 6.63
C GLU A 129 -11.65 6.90 5.48
N TRP A 130 -10.57 6.16 5.76
CA TRP A 130 -9.78 5.40 4.78
C TRP A 130 -10.16 3.90 4.72
N GLU A 131 -11.23 3.47 5.40
CA GLU A 131 -11.66 2.06 5.45
C GLU A 131 -11.90 1.44 4.07
N TYR A 132 -12.32 2.27 3.10
CA TYR A 132 -12.55 1.85 1.71
C TYR A 132 -11.29 1.34 1.01
N GLU A 133 -10.09 1.62 1.53
CA GLU A 133 -8.85 1.16 0.93
C GLU A 133 -8.61 -0.33 1.13
N GLU A 134 -9.28 -0.99 2.08
CA GLU A 134 -9.05 -2.38 2.45
C GLU A 134 -7.55 -2.70 2.57
N GLU A 135 -6.85 -1.85 3.32
CA GLU A 135 -5.39 -1.77 3.33
C GLU A 135 -4.76 -2.95 4.09
N TYR A 136 -3.69 -3.47 3.51
CA TYR A 136 -2.71 -4.33 4.16
C TYR A 136 -1.35 -3.64 4.07
N ARG A 137 -0.60 -3.67 5.16
CA ARG A 137 0.76 -3.12 5.21
C ARG A 137 1.77 -4.24 5.31
N ILE A 138 2.82 -4.14 4.51
CA ILE A 138 4.09 -4.77 4.85
C ILE A 138 4.79 -3.83 5.84
N ILE A 139 5.13 -4.34 7.02
CA ILE A 139 5.83 -3.61 8.09
C ILE A 139 7.12 -4.35 8.43
N CYS A 140 8.25 -3.80 8.02
CA CYS A 140 9.58 -4.39 8.22
C CYS A 140 10.61 -3.32 8.60
N LYS A 141 11.84 -3.71 8.92
CA LYS A 141 12.93 -2.75 9.22
C LYS A 141 13.71 -2.34 7.96
N ASP A 142 13.66 -3.17 6.94
CA ASP A 142 14.39 -2.99 5.70
C ASP A 142 13.72 -1.99 4.77
N GLU A 143 14.53 -1.36 3.93
CA GLU A 143 14.08 -0.40 2.92
C GLU A 143 13.27 -1.04 1.80
N PHE A 144 13.58 -2.31 1.52
CA PHE A 144 12.89 -3.10 0.52
C PHE A 144 12.39 -4.38 1.16
N PHE A 145 11.17 -4.75 0.81
CA PHE A 145 10.62 -6.06 1.09
C PHE A 145 10.68 -6.93 -0.16
N GLN A 146 11.28 -8.12 -0.03
CA GLN A 146 11.33 -9.08 -1.12
C GLN A 146 9.97 -9.78 -1.26
N ILE A 147 9.34 -9.67 -2.42
CA ILE A 147 8.06 -10.33 -2.68
C ILE A 147 8.31 -11.85 -2.79
N PRO A 148 7.56 -12.69 -2.07
CA PRO A 148 7.78 -14.15 -2.10
C PRO A 148 7.51 -14.80 -3.45
N ASN A 149 6.59 -14.24 -4.23
CA ASN A 149 6.16 -14.78 -5.52
C ASN A 149 6.40 -13.77 -6.65
N PRO A 150 6.71 -14.23 -7.88
CA PRO A 150 6.90 -13.33 -9.01
C PRO A 150 5.59 -12.65 -9.43
N ILE A 151 5.70 -11.42 -9.94
CA ILE A 151 4.56 -10.67 -10.50
C ILE A 151 4.00 -11.40 -11.72
N LYS A 152 2.67 -11.60 -11.73
CA LYS A 152 1.95 -12.28 -12.82
C LYS A 152 1.04 -11.35 -13.61
N LYS A 153 0.49 -10.32 -12.97
CA LYS A 153 -0.51 -9.43 -13.58
C LYS A 153 -0.27 -7.97 -13.23
N ILE A 154 -0.49 -7.12 -14.23
CA ILE A 154 -0.55 -5.68 -14.07
C ILE A 154 -1.83 -5.18 -14.74
N TYR A 155 -2.58 -4.38 -14.00
CA TYR A 155 -3.82 -3.80 -14.42
C TYR A 155 -3.57 -2.37 -14.90
N LEU A 156 -3.99 -2.05 -16.12
CA LEU A 156 -3.88 -0.74 -16.71
C LEU A 156 -5.13 0.07 -16.42
N GLY A 157 -4.96 1.27 -15.86
CA GLY A 157 -6.07 2.14 -15.53
C GLY A 157 -6.94 2.50 -16.74
N PRO A 158 -8.23 2.79 -16.52
CA PRO A 158 -9.17 3.13 -17.60
C PRO A 158 -8.70 4.20 -18.56
N ARG A 159 -7.96 5.20 -18.07
CA ARG A 159 -7.48 6.35 -18.85
C ARG A 159 -6.03 6.22 -19.33
N VAL A 160 -5.39 5.06 -19.17
CA VAL A 160 -4.08 4.78 -19.78
C VAL A 160 -4.24 4.79 -21.31
N PRO A 161 -3.51 5.65 -22.06
CA PRO A 161 -3.54 5.68 -23.52
C PRO A 161 -3.05 4.38 -24.14
N HIS A 162 -3.60 4.01 -25.29
CA HIS A 162 -3.24 2.78 -26.00
C HIS A 162 -1.74 2.73 -26.33
N GLU A 163 -1.14 3.83 -26.79
CA GLU A 163 0.30 3.91 -27.08
C GLU A 163 1.16 3.56 -25.85
N ARG A 164 0.81 4.06 -24.66
CA ARG A 164 1.52 3.73 -23.42
C ARG A 164 1.37 2.24 -23.06
N SER A 165 0.21 1.64 -23.35
CA SER A 165 0.00 0.20 -23.14
C SER A 165 0.89 -0.67 -24.03
N LEU A 166 1.09 -0.26 -25.29
CA LEU A 166 1.97 -0.95 -26.24
C LEU A 166 3.43 -0.87 -25.79
N ILE A 167 3.88 0.31 -25.35
CA ILE A 167 5.24 0.51 -24.80
C ILE A 167 5.45 -0.38 -23.57
N LEU A 168 4.50 -0.39 -22.62
CA LEU A 168 4.58 -1.25 -21.44
C LEU A 168 4.68 -2.73 -21.82
N ARG A 169 3.89 -3.18 -22.82
CA ARG A 169 3.97 -4.56 -23.30
C ARG A 169 5.36 -4.90 -23.85
N GLN A 170 6.02 -3.99 -24.55
CA GLN A 170 7.37 -4.22 -25.08
C GLN A 170 8.44 -4.29 -23.99
N ILE A 171 8.28 -3.53 -22.91
CA ILE A 171 9.25 -3.48 -21.80
C ILE A 171 9.09 -4.67 -20.86
N LEU A 172 7.84 -5.05 -20.56
CA LEU A 172 7.56 -6.05 -19.52
C LEU A 172 7.84 -7.49 -19.99
N PRO A 173 8.30 -8.37 -19.08
CA PRO A 173 8.45 -9.81 -19.36
C PRO A 173 7.17 -10.44 -19.95
N PRO A 174 7.29 -11.34 -20.94
CA PRO A 174 6.14 -11.86 -21.70
C PRO A 174 5.15 -12.66 -20.85
N ASN A 175 5.61 -13.22 -19.73
CA ASN A 175 4.78 -13.97 -18.78
C ASN A 175 3.86 -13.08 -17.92
N ILE A 176 4.08 -11.77 -17.88
CA ILE A 176 3.22 -10.83 -17.15
C ILE A 176 2.03 -10.47 -18.03
N GLN A 177 0.82 -10.70 -17.54
CA GLN A 177 -0.40 -10.32 -18.23
C GLN A 177 -0.72 -8.84 -17.99
N LEU A 178 -1.04 -8.11 -19.05
CA LEU A 178 -1.55 -6.75 -18.97
C LEU A 178 -3.06 -6.78 -19.15
N ILE A 179 -3.81 -6.31 -18.16
CA ILE A 179 -5.26 -6.30 -18.17
C ILE A 179 -5.74 -4.85 -18.22
N LYS A 180 -6.41 -4.46 -19.30
CA LYS A 180 -7.00 -3.13 -19.40
C LYS A 180 -8.28 -3.09 -18.55
N MET A 181 -8.41 -2.05 -17.74
CA MET A 181 -9.60 -1.83 -16.92
C MET A 181 -10.51 -0.79 -17.57
N LYS A 182 -11.79 -0.81 -17.21
CA LYS A 182 -12.81 0.19 -17.57
C LYS A 182 -13.60 0.62 -16.35
N ILE A 183 -14.18 1.82 -16.41
CA ILE A 183 -15.08 2.31 -15.36
C ILE A 183 -16.47 1.72 -15.62
N ASN A 184 -17.05 1.09 -14.60
CA ASN A 184 -18.47 0.80 -14.54
C ASN A 184 -19.15 1.98 -13.85
N ASP A 185 -19.71 2.89 -14.66
CA ASP A 185 -20.34 4.13 -14.21
C ASP A 185 -21.66 3.89 -13.46
N TYR A 186 -22.35 2.79 -13.74
CA TYR A 186 -23.55 2.40 -13.01
C TYR A 186 -23.26 1.98 -11.56
N GLN A 187 -22.17 1.24 -11.34
CA GLN A 187 -21.80 0.71 -10.01
C GLN A 187 -20.76 1.56 -9.28
N GLY A 188 -20.10 2.50 -9.97
CA GLY A 188 -19.00 3.27 -9.40
C GLY A 188 -17.75 2.43 -9.13
N THR A 189 -17.49 1.41 -9.95
CA THR A 189 -16.37 0.48 -9.80
C THR A 189 -15.48 0.46 -11.03
N VAL A 190 -14.31 -0.18 -10.92
CA VAL A 190 -13.37 -0.39 -12.01
C VAL A 190 -13.23 -1.88 -12.26
N VAL A 191 -13.54 -2.33 -13.48
CA VAL A 191 -13.60 -3.75 -13.84
C VAL A 191 -12.73 -4.06 -15.05
N PRO A 192 -12.28 -5.31 -15.25
CA PRO A 192 -11.59 -5.69 -16.48
C PRO A 192 -12.42 -5.38 -17.73
N GLU A 193 -11.77 -4.88 -18.76
CA GLU A 193 -12.31 -4.82 -20.12
C GLU A 193 -12.27 -6.25 -20.69
N ILE A 194 -13.45 -6.79 -21.00
CA ILE A 194 -13.65 -8.13 -21.59
C ILE A 194 -13.67 -7.98 -23.10
#